data_AF-A0A7V0RHZ9-F1
#
_entry.id   AF-A0A7V0RHZ9-F1
#
_cell.length_a   1.000
_cell.length_b   1.000
_cell.length_c   1.000
_cell.angle_alpha   90.00
_cell.angle_beta   90.00
_cell.angle_gamma   90.00
#
_symmetry.space_group_name_H-M   'P 1'
#
loop_
_entity.id
_entity.type
_entity.pdbx_description
1 polymer ?
#
loop_
_entity_poly.entity_id
_entity_poly.type
_entity_poly.pdbx_seq_one_letter_code
_entity_poly.pdbx_strand_id
1 'polypeptide(L)'
;MQKAHEAYSATATVTKPPRQLEASLLLKAASQLQDIHDSWSGDTEALASVLHYNRRLWTVFVGAVAEKDNPLPVEIRNNVASLGVFIFKHSLALQEDPAPEKLLPLISINKEVAAGLHSAAA
;
A
#
# COMPACT_ATOMS: atom_id res chain seq x y z
N MET A 1 -38.82 3.88 -14.65
CA MET A 1 -37.85 2.78 -14.42
C MET A 1 -36.62 3.39 -13.76
N GLN A 2 -36.61 3.40 -12.43
CA GLN A 2 -35.55 3.89 -11.55
C GLN A 2 -34.33 2.94 -11.63
N LYS A 3 -33.13 3.44 -11.93
CA LYS A 3 -31.89 2.80 -11.47
C LYS A 3 -30.97 3.89 -10.93
N ALA A 4 -30.80 3.83 -9.62
CA ALA A 4 -30.05 4.75 -8.79
C ALA A 4 -28.55 4.65 -9.10
N HIS A 5 -28.00 5.67 -9.75
CA HIS A 5 -26.56 5.84 -9.97
C HIS A 5 -26.08 7.18 -9.38
N GLU A 6 -26.75 7.66 -8.34
CA GLU A 6 -26.36 8.87 -7.60
C GLU A 6 -26.28 8.56 -6.11
N ALA A 7 -25.07 8.22 -5.65
CA ALA A 7 -24.58 8.53 -4.31
C ALA A 7 -23.18 7.94 -4.15
N TYR A 8 -22.13 8.74 -4.38
CA TYR A 8 -20.95 8.85 -3.51
C TYR A 8 -19.99 9.92 -4.05
N SER A 9 -20.56 11.10 -4.35
CA SER A 9 -19.80 12.34 -4.39
C SER A 9 -20.23 13.19 -3.20
N ALA A 10 -19.25 13.73 -2.48
CA ALA A 10 -19.37 14.73 -1.41
C ALA A 10 -19.72 14.23 0.01
N THR A 11 -18.72 13.72 0.74
CA THR A 11 -18.47 14.06 2.16
C THR A 11 -16.97 14.02 2.45
N ALA A 12 -16.23 14.96 1.85
CA ALA A 12 -14.87 15.28 2.25
C ALA A 12 -14.92 16.19 3.49
N THR A 13 -15.16 15.61 4.65
CA THR A 13 -15.04 16.29 5.94
C THR A 13 -14.01 15.55 6.79
N VAL A 14 -12.78 16.08 6.77
CA VAL A 14 -11.63 15.80 7.66
C VAL A 14 -10.91 14.45 7.47
N THR A 15 -9.91 14.49 6.57
CA THR A 15 -8.59 13.79 6.61
C THR A 15 -8.45 12.32 6.18
N LYS A 16 -9.17 11.83 5.17
CA LYS A 16 -8.73 10.62 4.43
C LYS A 16 -8.10 11.02 3.10
N PRO A 17 -6.89 10.52 2.74
CA PRO A 17 -6.29 10.78 1.44
C PRO A 17 -7.25 10.38 0.31
N PRO A 18 -7.37 11.17 -0.78
CA PRO A 18 -8.10 10.73 -1.96
C PRO A 18 -7.53 9.38 -2.46
N ARG A 19 -8.38 8.46 -2.95
CA ARG A 19 -7.91 7.15 -3.45
C ARG A 19 -6.82 7.24 -4.51
N GLN A 20 -6.86 8.28 -5.35
CA GLN A 20 -5.81 8.58 -6.34
C GLN A 20 -4.47 8.95 -5.67
N LEU A 21 -4.50 9.65 -4.54
CA LEU A 21 -3.30 9.94 -3.75
C LEU A 21 -2.76 8.65 -3.10
N GLU A 22 -3.63 7.81 -2.54
CA GLU A 22 -3.24 6.51 -1.97
C GLU A 22 -2.54 5.62 -3.03
N ALA A 23 -3.14 5.53 -4.21
CA ALA A 23 -2.59 4.75 -5.30
C ALA A 23 -1.27 5.32 -5.82
N SER A 24 -1.13 6.64 -5.95
CA SER A 24 0.14 7.25 -6.38
C SER A 24 1.26 7.08 -5.34
N LEU A 25 0.94 7.09 -4.04
CA LEU A 25 1.91 6.79 -2.97
C LEU A 25 2.37 5.33 -3.02
N LEU A 26 1.48 4.38 -3.28
CA LEU A 26 1.83 2.96 -3.48
C LEU A 26 2.71 2.76 -4.72
N LEU A 27 2.39 3.42 -5.84
CA LEU A 27 3.21 3.37 -7.04
C LEU A 27 4.60 3.99 -6.81
N LYS A 28 4.67 5.08 -6.04
CA LYS A 28 5.95 5.65 -5.62
C LYS A 28 6.77 4.67 -4.79
N ALA A 29 6.16 4.01 -3.80
CA ALA A 29 6.83 2.99 -2.99
C ALA A 29 7.32 1.83 -3.87
N ALA A 30 6.50 1.36 -4.81
CA ALA A 30 6.88 0.31 -5.77
C ALA A 30 8.05 0.73 -6.66
N SER A 31 8.05 1.97 -7.16
CA SER A 31 9.14 2.52 -7.97
C SER A 31 10.44 2.56 -7.17
N GLN A 32 10.42 3.08 -5.95
CA GLN A 32 11.62 3.14 -5.11
C GLN A 32 12.17 1.75 -4.79
N LEU A 33 11.30 0.77 -4.53
CA LEU A 33 11.72 -0.63 -4.33
C LEU A 33 12.30 -1.24 -5.61
N GLN A 34 11.72 -0.92 -6.78
CA GLN A 34 12.23 -1.35 -8.09
C GLN A 34 13.61 -0.74 -8.37
N ASP A 35 13.82 0.53 -8.04
CA ASP A 35 15.12 1.19 -8.23
C ASP A 35 16.21 0.50 -7.39
N ILE A 36 15.91 0.13 -6.14
CA ILE A 36 16.83 -0.64 -5.29
C ILE A 36 17.09 -2.04 -5.86
N HIS A 37 16.06 -2.71 -6.38
CA HIS A 37 16.19 -4.01 -7.02
C HIS A 37 17.10 -3.94 -8.25
N ASP A 38 16.87 -2.98 -9.14
CA ASP A 38 17.54 -2.90 -10.45
C ASP A 38 18.99 -2.38 -10.34
N SER A 39 19.25 -1.56 -9.31
CA SER A 39 20.58 -1.00 -9.02
C SER A 39 21.26 -1.65 -7.81
N TRP A 40 20.90 -2.91 -7.51
CA TRP A 40 21.34 -3.60 -6.30
C TRP A 40 22.87 -3.58 -6.13
N SER A 41 23.33 -2.80 -5.17
CA SER A 41 24.75 -2.64 -4.82
C SER A 41 25.15 -3.39 -3.54
N GLY A 42 24.15 -3.94 -2.81
CA GLY A 42 24.33 -4.44 -1.45
C GLY A 42 24.35 -3.33 -0.39
N ASP A 43 24.17 -2.06 -0.76
CA ASP A 43 24.02 -0.96 0.19
C ASP A 43 22.71 -1.06 0.96
N THR A 44 22.83 -1.31 2.26
CA THR A 44 21.69 -1.49 3.16
C THR A 44 21.08 -0.18 3.64
N GLU A 45 21.75 0.96 3.52
CA GLU A 45 21.23 2.25 4.00
C GLU A 45 20.07 2.73 3.12
N ALA A 46 20.27 2.74 1.80
CA ALA A 46 19.24 3.08 0.84
C ALA A 46 18.04 2.12 0.95
N LEU A 47 18.31 0.82 1.08
CA LEU A 47 17.29 -0.20 1.31
C LEU A 47 16.47 0.09 2.58
N ALA A 48 17.13 0.37 3.71
CA ALA A 48 16.45 0.63 4.98
C ALA A 48 15.51 1.83 4.89
N SER A 49 15.92 2.90 4.20
CA SER A 49 15.10 4.09 3.96
C SER A 49 13.84 3.78 3.14
N VAL A 50 13.99 3.05 2.04
CA VAL A 50 12.86 2.66 1.17
C VAL A 50 11.91 1.69 1.88
N LEU A 51 12.43 0.70 2.62
CA LEU A 51 11.61 -0.21 3.43
C LEU A 51 10.86 0.54 4.54
N HIS A 52 11.50 1.53 5.17
CA HIS A 52 10.84 2.37 6.17
C HIS A 52 9.70 3.19 5.56
N TYR A 53 9.92 3.81 4.39
CA TYR A 53 8.85 4.50 3.67
C TYR A 53 7.67 3.58 3.36
N ASN A 54 7.95 2.39 2.81
CA ASN A 54 6.93 1.40 2.50
C ASN A 54 6.13 0.98 3.75
N ARG A 55 6.81 0.65 4.86
CA ARG A 55 6.13 0.29 6.11
C ARG A 55 5.27 1.43 6.66
N ARG A 56 5.77 2.67 6.63
CA ARG A 56 4.99 3.84 7.10
C ARG A 56 3.69 4.01 6.32
N LEU A 57 3.74 3.81 4.99
CA LEU A 57 2.55 3.84 4.15
C LEU A 57 1.56 2.72 4.54
N TRP A 58 2.05 1.51 4.73
CA TRP A 58 1.22 0.38 5.15
C TRP A 58 0.63 0.52 6.57
N THR A 59 1.33 1.20 7.49
CA THR A 59 0.76 1.56 8.80
C THR A 59 -0.48 2.43 8.67
N VAL A 60 -0.49 3.38 7.71
CA VAL A 60 -1.66 4.23 7.46
C VAL A 60 -2.82 3.39 6.92
N PHE A 61 -2.57 2.50 5.96
CA PHE A 61 -3.63 1.63 5.40
C PHE A 61 -4.22 0.69 6.45
N VAL A 62 -3.37 0.00 7.21
CA VAL A 62 -3.80 -0.91 8.28
C VAL A 62 -4.57 -0.15 9.36
N GLY A 63 -4.09 1.02 9.78
CA GLY A 63 -4.79 1.88 10.73
C GLY A 63 -6.16 2.29 10.21
N ALA A 64 -6.25 2.72 8.95
CA ALA A 64 -7.51 3.13 8.34
C ALA A 64 -8.55 2.00 8.30
N VAL A 65 -8.15 0.76 7.98
CA VAL A 65 -9.08 -0.39 7.93
C VAL A 65 -9.40 -0.99 9.31
N ALA A 66 -8.62 -0.66 10.34
CA ALA A 66 -8.88 -1.07 11.72
C ALA A 66 -9.93 -0.19 12.43
N GLU A 67 -10.24 0.99 11.89
CA GLU A 67 -11.29 1.88 12.41
C GLU A 67 -12.67 1.18 12.40
N LYS A 68 -13.39 1.25 13.53
CA LYS A 68 -14.70 0.58 13.71
C LYS A 68 -15.72 1.01 12.66
N ASP A 69 -15.70 2.30 12.30
CA ASP A 69 -16.64 2.92 11.38
C ASP A 69 -16.11 2.92 9.93
N ASN A 70 -15.12 2.08 9.61
CA ASN A 70 -14.64 1.97 8.24
C ASN A 70 -15.74 1.35 7.33
N PRO A 71 -16.14 2.05 6.24
CA PRO A 71 -17.29 1.65 5.40
C PRO A 71 -16.99 0.48 4.45
N LEU A 72 -15.74 0.00 4.38
CA LEU A 72 -15.37 -1.12 3.53
C LEU A 72 -15.94 -2.44 4.08
N PRO A 73 -16.30 -3.40 3.20
CA PRO A 73 -16.69 -4.74 3.62
C PRO A 73 -15.62 -5.40 4.49
N VAL A 74 -16.04 -6.17 5.49
CA VAL A 74 -15.13 -6.83 6.45
C VAL A 74 -14.05 -7.67 5.77
N GLU A 75 -14.39 -8.34 4.67
CA GLU A 75 -13.46 -9.14 3.88
C GLU A 75 -12.32 -8.29 3.30
N ILE A 76 -12.65 -7.13 2.71
CA ILE A 76 -11.66 -6.19 2.16
C ILE A 76 -10.75 -5.66 3.28
N ARG A 77 -11.32 -5.32 4.44
CA ARG A 77 -10.54 -4.87 5.59
C ARG A 77 -9.57 -5.96 6.08
N ASN A 78 -10.04 -7.21 6.17
CA ASN A 78 -9.22 -8.35 6.56
C ASN A 78 -8.10 -8.64 5.56
N ASN A 79 -8.37 -8.52 4.26
CA ASN A 79 -7.38 -8.69 3.21
C ASN A 79 -6.28 -7.62 3.30
N VAL A 80 -6.66 -6.34 3.47
CA VAL A 80 -5.70 -5.24 3.67
C VAL A 80 -4.87 -5.44 4.94
N ALA A 81 -5.51 -5.83 6.05
CA ALA A 81 -4.79 -6.11 7.30
C ALA A 81 -3.79 -7.27 7.14
N SER A 82 -4.18 -8.35 6.44
CA SER A 82 -3.33 -9.51 6.18
C SER A 82 -2.12 -9.14 5.32
N LEU A 83 -2.33 -8.34 4.27
CA LEU A 83 -1.25 -7.78 3.45
C LEU A 83 -0.33 -6.90 4.30
N GLY A 84 -0.87 -6.03 5.16
CA GLY A 84 -0.07 -5.22 6.06
C GLY A 84 0.84 -6.05 6.97
N VAL A 85 0.31 -7.12 7.57
CA VAL A 85 1.11 -8.06 8.38
C VAL A 85 2.23 -8.70 7.56
N PHE A 86 1.93 -9.14 6.32
CA PHE A 86 2.96 -9.66 5.41
C PHE A 86 4.04 -8.62 5.14
N ILE A 87 3.67 -7.41 4.75
CA ILE A 87 4.61 -6.32 4.45
C ILE A 87 5.52 -6.04 5.64
N PHE A 88 4.98 -5.96 6.86
CA PHE A 88 5.79 -5.67 8.05
C PHE A 88 6.79 -6.78 8.34
N LYS A 89 6.35 -8.04 8.34
CA LYS A 89 7.23 -9.20 8.59
C LYS A 89 8.30 -9.33 7.51
N HIS A 90 7.89 -9.21 6.24
CA HIS A 90 8.79 -9.37 5.10
C HIS A 90 9.82 -8.23 5.02
N SER A 91 9.40 -7.00 5.33
CA SER A 91 10.33 -5.87 5.39
C SER A 91 11.35 -6.00 6.53
N LEU A 92 10.99 -6.62 7.66
CA LEU A 92 11.94 -6.90 8.74
C LEU A 92 12.94 -7.97 8.32
N ALA A 93 12.46 -9.08 7.74
CA ALA A 93 13.32 -10.16 7.23
C ALA A 93 14.30 -9.66 6.15
N LEU A 94 13.88 -8.73 5.29
CA LEU A 94 14.73 -8.07 4.31
C LEU A 94 15.82 -7.18 4.91
N GLN A 95 15.61 -6.62 6.10
CA GLN A 95 16.66 -5.87 6.81
C GLN A 95 17.69 -6.80 7.44
N GLU A 96 17.27 -7.98 7.88
CA GLU A 96 18.15 -8.99 8.49
C GLU A 96 18.97 -9.75 7.44
N ASP A 97 18.35 -10.11 6.31
CA ASP A 97 18.97 -10.85 5.22
C ASP A 97 18.61 -10.22 3.87
N PRO A 98 19.29 -9.11 3.49
CA PRO A 98 19.02 -8.34 2.29
C PRO A 98 19.29 -9.15 1.02
N ALA A 99 18.28 -9.25 0.16
CA ALA A 99 18.45 -9.82 -1.16
C ALA A 99 17.46 -9.19 -2.17
N PRO A 100 17.91 -8.89 -3.41
CA PRO A 100 17.11 -8.14 -4.36
C PRO A 100 15.81 -8.89 -4.72
N GLU A 101 15.85 -10.19 -4.93
CA GLU A 101 14.68 -11.01 -5.29
C GLU A 101 13.58 -10.97 -4.22
N LYS A 102 13.94 -10.75 -2.96
CA LYS A 102 12.97 -10.60 -1.87
C LYS A 102 12.23 -9.27 -1.92
N LEU A 103 12.62 -8.29 -2.75
CA LEU A 103 11.87 -7.05 -2.96
C LEU A 103 10.67 -7.24 -3.88
N LEU A 104 10.72 -8.22 -4.78
CA LEU A 104 9.69 -8.44 -5.81
C LEU A 104 8.26 -8.57 -5.25
N PRO A 105 8.00 -9.31 -4.14
CA PRO A 105 6.68 -9.37 -3.54
C PRO A 105 6.17 -8.02 -3.05
N LEU A 106 7.03 -7.18 -2.46
CA LEU A 106 6.63 -5.84 -1.99
C LEU A 106 6.26 -4.94 -3.18
N ILE A 107 7.02 -5.04 -4.28
CA ILE A 107 6.77 -4.29 -5.53
C ILE A 107 5.43 -4.70 -6.15
N SER A 108 5.18 -6.00 -6.31
CA SER A 108 3.94 -6.53 -6.92
C SER A 108 2.72 -6.14 -6.08
N ILE A 109 2.75 -6.35 -4.76
CA ILE A 109 1.65 -5.98 -3.87
C ILE A 109 1.33 -4.48 -3.98
N ASN A 110 2.36 -3.62 -3.96
CA ASN A 110 2.12 -2.18 -4.07
C ASN A 110 1.49 -1.79 -5.43
N LYS A 111 1.95 -2.39 -6.53
CA LYS A 111 1.40 -2.16 -7.88
C LYS A 111 -0.05 -2.66 -7.98
N GLU A 112 -0.33 -3.86 -7.48
CA GLU A 112 -1.66 -4.48 -7.55
C GLU A 112 -2.69 -3.73 -6.71
N VAL A 113 -2.33 -3.34 -5.48
CA VAL A 113 -3.22 -2.53 -4.62
C VAL A 113 -3.44 -1.14 -5.24
N ALA A 114 -2.40 -0.51 -5.79
CA ALA A 114 -2.56 0.76 -6.49
C ALA A 114 -3.47 0.65 -7.72
N ALA A 115 -3.38 -0.43 -8.49
CA ALA A 115 -4.25 -0.68 -9.63
C ALA A 115 -5.71 -0.85 -9.18
N GLY A 116 -5.95 -1.64 -8.13
CA GLY A 116 -7.30 -1.82 -7.55
C GLY A 116 -7.91 -0.51 -7.05
N LEU A 117 -7.11 0.36 -6.43
CA LEU A 117 -7.55 1.69 -5.98
C LEU A 117 -7.88 2.65 -7.14
N HIS A 118 -7.14 2.58 -8.25
CA HIS A 118 -7.46 3.35 -9.46
C HIS A 118 -8.77 2.89 -10.09
N SER A 119 -8.98 1.59 -10.26
CA SER A 119 -10.21 1.05 -10.85
C SER A 119 -11.46 1.34 -10.01
N ALA A 120 -11.31 1.48 -8.69
CA ALA A 120 -12.41 1.85 -7.80
C ALA A 120 -12.62 3.37 -7.67
N ALA A 121 -11.84 4.19 -8.38
CA ALA A 121 -11.95 5.65 -8.44
C ALA A 121 -12.34 6.19 -9.83
N ALA A 122 -12.44 5.29 -10.82
CA ALA A 122 -12.95 5.55 -12.18
C ALA A 122 -14.41 5.12 -12.28
#